data_AF-A0A847IWM1-F1
#
_entry.id   AF-A0A847IWM1-F1
#
_cell.length_a   1.000
_cell.length_b   1.000
_cell.length_c   1.000
_cell.angle_alpha   90.00
_cell.angle_beta   90.00
_cell.angle_gamma   90.00
#
_symmetry.space_group_name_H-M   'P 1'
#
loop_
_entity.id
_entity.type
_entity.pdbx_description
1 polymer ?
#
loop_
_entity_poly.entity_id
_entity_poly.type
_entity_poly.pdbx_seq_one_letter_code
_entity_poly.pdbx_strand_id
1 'polypeptide(L)'
;MKTTLLVITIALLSISAYADSSKTSKNVKTTKTEVFDNANSVDLSGIITDKKSHELLAGARIFIDGTKYYSDLDGNFTINNIKPGKHTVKVELISYQPIEIEIEVPADEKISIDLVQE
;
A
#
# COMPACT_ATOMS: atom_id res chain seq x y z
N MET A 1 -0.13 -11.11 36.57
CA MET A 1 -0.52 -10.85 35.16
C MET A 1 -2.02 -10.74 35.13
N LYS A 2 -2.56 -9.55 34.85
CA LYS A 2 -4.00 -9.29 34.85
C LYS A 2 -4.39 -8.69 33.51
N THR A 3 -5.41 -9.31 32.94
CA THR A 3 -6.10 -9.15 31.65
C THR A 3 -6.53 -7.73 31.31
N THR A 4 -6.63 -7.42 30.03
CA THR A 4 -7.84 -6.82 29.43
C THR A 4 -7.87 -7.09 27.92
N LEU A 5 -8.82 -7.92 27.52
CA LEU A 5 -9.25 -8.13 26.15
C LEU A 5 -10.32 -7.06 25.89
N LEU A 6 -10.04 -6.07 25.05
CA LEU A 6 -11.02 -5.06 24.67
C LEU A 6 -11.57 -5.42 23.30
N VAL A 7 -12.77 -5.97 23.27
CA VAL A 7 -13.56 -6.20 22.06
C VAL A 7 -14.22 -4.88 21.69
N ILE A 8 -13.73 -4.20 20.65
CA ILE A 8 -14.44 -3.08 20.04
C ILE A 8 -15.14 -3.60 18.78
N THR A 9 -16.42 -3.93 18.94
CA THR A 9 -17.35 -4.10 17.83
C THR A 9 -17.68 -2.72 17.25
N ILE A 10 -17.09 -2.37 16.11
CA ILE A 10 -17.60 -1.26 15.29
C ILE A 10 -18.45 -1.87 14.18
N ALA A 11 -19.75 -1.61 14.27
CA ALA A 11 -20.70 -1.87 13.22
C ALA A 11 -20.43 -0.90 12.06
N LEU A 12 -20.00 -1.42 10.91
CA LEU A 12 -20.02 -0.70 9.64
C LEU A 12 -21.08 -1.33 8.75
N LEU A 13 -22.27 -0.71 8.78
CA LEU A 13 -23.27 -0.84 7.73
C LEU A 13 -22.68 -0.27 6.45
N SER A 14 -22.25 -1.14 5.54
CA SER A 14 -21.95 -0.76 4.16
C SER A 14 -22.87 -1.56 3.24
N ILE A 15 -24.00 -0.96 2.87
CA ILE A 15 -24.81 -1.46 1.76
C ILE A 15 -24.13 -0.96 0.49
N SER A 16 -23.49 -1.86 -0.25
CA SER A 16 -23.20 -1.64 -1.66
C SER A 16 -23.90 -2.73 -2.48
N ALA A 17 -25.11 -2.41 -2.93
CA ALA A 17 -25.80 -3.20 -3.94
C ALA A 17 -25.22 -2.83 -5.31
N TYR A 18 -24.31 -3.67 -5.82
CA TYR A 18 -23.94 -3.66 -7.24
C TYR A 18 -24.62 -4.86 -7.89
N ALA A 19 -25.63 -4.56 -8.72
CA ALA A 19 -26.16 -5.47 -9.71
C ALA A 19 -25.50 -5.13 -11.04
N ASP A 20 -24.63 -6.01 -11.53
CA ASP A 20 -24.53 -6.22 -12.97
C ASP A 20 -24.20 -7.70 -13.26
N SER A 21 -24.97 -8.23 -14.19
CA SER A 21 -24.96 -9.63 -14.62
C SER A 21 -24.05 -9.78 -15.83
N SER A 22 -23.04 -10.65 -15.74
CA SER A 22 -22.74 -11.53 -16.88
C SER A 22 -22.04 -12.80 -16.43
N LYS A 23 -22.58 -13.92 -16.90
CA LYS A 23 -22.02 -15.26 -16.75
C LYS A 23 -20.76 -15.38 -17.61
N THR A 24 -19.74 -16.09 -17.13
CA THR A 24 -19.26 -17.36 -17.70
C THR A 24 -17.85 -17.70 -17.21
N SER A 25 -17.76 -18.84 -16.54
CA SER A 25 -16.55 -19.59 -16.19
C SER A 25 -15.67 -19.88 -17.41
N LYS A 26 -14.34 -19.79 -17.26
CA LYS A 26 -13.40 -20.78 -17.79
C LYS A 26 -12.03 -20.67 -17.12
N ASN A 27 -11.68 -21.75 -16.42
CA ASN A 27 -10.37 -22.11 -15.92
C ASN A 27 -9.39 -22.33 -17.08
N VAL A 28 -8.21 -21.67 -17.07
CA VAL A 28 -6.96 -22.23 -17.60
C VAL A 28 -5.78 -21.71 -16.79
N LYS A 29 -5.14 -22.59 -16.01
CA LYS A 29 -3.76 -22.45 -15.54
C LYS A 29 -2.85 -22.95 -16.67
N THR A 30 -1.95 -22.12 -17.21
CA THR A 30 -0.61 -22.48 -17.75
C THR A 30 0.11 -21.22 -18.29
N THR A 31 1.29 -20.97 -17.72
CA THR A 31 2.45 -20.17 -18.14
C THR A 31 2.42 -19.48 -19.51
N LYS A 32 2.43 -18.14 -19.54
CA LYS A 32 3.04 -17.33 -20.60
C LYS A 32 3.34 -15.92 -20.07
N THR A 33 4.47 -15.36 -20.49
CA THR A 33 4.85 -13.95 -20.38
C THR A 33 3.69 -13.05 -20.81
N GLU A 34 3.09 -12.32 -19.86
CA GLU A 34 2.05 -11.34 -20.16
C GLU A 34 2.69 -9.95 -20.06
N VAL A 35 3.00 -9.42 -21.24
CA VAL A 35 3.35 -8.02 -21.47
C VAL A 35 2.05 -7.23 -21.27
N PHE A 36 1.81 -6.72 -20.08
CA PHE A 36 0.68 -5.84 -19.80
C PHE A 36 0.97 -4.41 -20.29
N ASP A 37 1.06 -4.22 -21.61
CA ASP A 37 1.05 -2.89 -22.24
C ASP A 37 -0.40 -2.42 -22.48
N ASN A 38 -1.18 -2.35 -21.39
CA ASN A 38 -2.33 -1.46 -21.31
C ASN A 38 -2.07 -0.51 -20.15
N ALA A 39 -1.13 0.42 -20.36
CA ALA A 39 -0.64 1.34 -19.35
C ALA A 39 -1.66 2.45 -19.06
N ASN A 40 -2.80 2.08 -18.46
CA ASN A 40 -3.52 3.02 -17.62
C ASN A 40 -2.70 3.12 -16.33
N SER A 41 -2.03 4.25 -16.15
CA SER A 41 -1.29 4.52 -14.93
C SER A 41 -2.27 4.73 -13.78
N VAL A 42 -1.92 4.27 -12.59
CA VAL A 42 -2.69 4.41 -11.36
C VAL A 42 -1.93 5.26 -10.36
N ASP A 43 -2.64 5.79 -9.37
CA ASP A 43 -2.04 6.55 -8.29
C ASP A 43 -1.81 5.63 -7.09
N LEU A 44 -0.57 5.59 -6.61
CA LEU A 44 -0.20 4.82 -5.42
C LEU A 44 -0.25 5.74 -4.21
N SER A 45 -1.17 5.47 -3.29
CA SER A 45 -1.27 6.21 -2.03
C SER A 45 -0.83 5.35 -0.85
N GLY A 46 -0.33 5.99 0.20
CA GLY A 46 0.02 5.28 1.42
C GLY A 46 0.25 6.16 2.63
N ILE A 47 0.65 5.52 3.72
CA ILE A 47 0.97 6.15 5.00
C ILE A 47 2.20 5.48 5.62
N ILE A 48 3.03 6.29 6.28
CA ILE A 48 4.25 5.85 6.95
C ILE A 48 4.08 6.06 8.45
N THR A 49 4.31 5.01 9.24
CA THR A 49 4.10 4.99 10.69
C THR A 49 5.28 4.44 11.45
N ASP A 50 5.46 4.86 12.70
CA ASP A 50 6.35 4.16 13.63
C ASP A 50 5.68 2.88 14.13
N LYS A 51 6.37 1.76 14.04
CA LYS A 51 5.83 0.43 14.36
C LYS A 51 5.33 0.29 15.80
N LYS A 52 5.94 1.01 16.75
CA LYS A 52 5.71 0.82 18.19
C LYS A 52 4.69 1.81 18.75
N SER A 53 4.81 3.07 18.38
CA SER A 53 3.99 4.18 18.85
C SER A 53 2.79 4.45 17.95
N HIS A 54 2.82 3.97 16.70
CA HIS A 54 1.87 4.33 15.64
C HIS A 54 1.86 5.82 15.31
N GLU A 55 2.94 6.54 15.64
CA GLU A 55 3.14 7.92 15.22
C GLU A 55 3.21 8.02 13.69
N LEU A 56 2.59 9.06 13.13
CA LEU A 56 2.64 9.37 11.70
C LEU A 56 3.98 10.03 11.36
N LEU A 57 4.70 9.47 10.40
CA LEU A 57 6.08 9.87 10.14
C LEU A 57 6.17 10.82 8.95
N ALA A 58 6.29 12.11 9.25
CA ALA A 58 6.49 13.15 8.26
C ALA A 58 7.92 13.17 7.70
N GLY A 59 8.06 13.51 6.42
CA GLY A 59 9.36 13.67 5.77
C GLY A 59 10.14 12.37 5.54
N ALA A 60 9.49 11.21 5.67
CA ALA A 60 10.07 9.92 5.28
C ALA A 60 10.36 9.95 3.78
N ARG A 61 11.59 9.58 3.40
CA ARG A 61 12.03 9.55 2.01
C ARG A 61 11.64 8.21 1.40
N ILE A 62 10.90 8.26 0.30
CA ILE A 62 10.36 7.10 -0.38
C ILE A 62 11.01 7.03 -1.76
N PHE A 63 11.59 5.89 -2.11
CA PHE A 63 12.04 5.61 -3.47
C PHE A 63 11.16 4.52 -4.07
N ILE A 64 10.64 4.76 -5.27
CA ILE A 64 9.98 3.75 -6.10
C ILE A 64 10.68 3.71 -7.45
N ASP A 65 11.25 2.56 -7.80
CA ASP A 65 12.07 2.36 -9.01
C ASP A 65 13.15 3.45 -9.22
N GLY A 66 13.73 3.95 -8.12
CA GLY A 66 14.75 5.00 -8.13
C GLY A 66 14.21 6.43 -8.17
N THR A 67 12.91 6.65 -8.32
CA THR A 67 12.28 7.98 -8.24
C THR A 67 11.95 8.32 -6.79
N LYS A 68 12.28 9.54 -6.36
CA LYS A 68 12.21 9.97 -4.95
C LYS A 68 10.98 10.82 -4.64
N TYR A 69 10.32 10.49 -3.53
CA TYR A 69 9.15 11.14 -2.96
C TYR A 69 9.33 11.34 -1.44
N TYR A 70 8.38 12.02 -0.82
CA TYR A 70 8.35 12.27 0.62
C TYR A 70 6.94 12.12 1.18
N SER A 71 6.84 11.65 2.43
CA SER A 71 5.58 11.76 3.18
C SER A 71 5.32 13.20 3.64
N ASP A 72 4.04 13.55 3.73
CA ASP A 72 3.55 14.85 4.21
C ASP A 72 3.55 14.93 5.76
N LEU A 73 2.99 16.00 6.31
CA LEU A 73 2.94 16.25 7.76
C LEU A 73 2.13 15.20 8.53
N ASP A 74 1.22 14.52 7.85
CA ASP A 74 0.36 13.46 8.41
C ASP A 74 0.89 12.06 8.01
N GLY A 75 2.15 11.98 7.58
CA GLY A 75 2.80 10.74 7.17
C GLY A 75 2.24 10.11 5.88
N ASN A 76 1.32 10.78 5.18
CA ASN A 76 0.74 10.27 3.94
C ASN A 76 1.65 10.55 2.75
N PHE A 77 1.54 9.73 1.71
CA PHE A 77 2.16 10.01 0.41
C PHE A 77 1.23 9.61 -0.71
N THR A 78 1.39 10.29 -1.86
CA THR A 78 0.74 9.93 -3.12
C THR A 78 1.77 10.00 -4.23
N ILE A 79 1.84 8.95 -5.02
CA ILE A 79 2.73 8.81 -6.16
C ILE A 79 1.86 8.62 -7.38
N ASN A 80 1.79 9.65 -8.21
CA ASN A 80 0.93 9.63 -9.38
C ASN A 80 1.60 8.90 -10.56
N ASN A 81 0.76 8.40 -11.46
CA ASN A 81 1.19 7.85 -12.74
C ASN A 81 2.12 6.61 -12.64
N ILE A 82 1.88 5.73 -11.67
CA ILE A 82 2.59 4.44 -11.56
C ILE A 82 1.97 3.42 -12.50
N LYS A 83 2.80 2.63 -13.18
CA LYS A 83 2.30 1.51 -13.98
C LYS A 83 1.84 0.39 -13.05
N PRO A 84 0.72 -0.28 -13.32
CA PRO A 84 0.38 -1.50 -12.57
C PRO A 84 1.48 -2.55 -12.71
N GLY A 85 1.79 -3.24 -11.61
CA GLY A 85 2.80 -4.29 -11.59
C GLY A 85 3.69 -4.27 -10.35
N LYS A 86 4.80 -4.99 -10.43
CA LYS A 86 5.77 -5.11 -9.34
C LYS A 86 6.71 -3.91 -9.31
N HIS A 87 6.84 -3.33 -8.13
CA HIS A 87 7.70 -2.19 -7.85
C HIS A 87 8.51 -2.43 -6.60
N THR A 88 9.75 -1.95 -6.60
CA THR A 88 10.58 -1.92 -5.40
C THR A 88 10.41 -0.59 -4.70
N VAL A 89 9.97 -0.61 -3.45
CA VAL A 89 9.82 0.55 -2.59
C VAL A 89 10.85 0.51 -1.49
N LYS A 90 11.67 1.56 -1.41
CA LYS A 90 12.62 1.78 -0.32
C LYS A 90 12.17 2.99 0.50
N VAL A 91 12.15 2.85 1.83
CA VAL A 91 11.80 3.96 2.73
C VAL A 91 12.93 4.22 3.71
N GLU A 92 13.28 5.49 3.87
CA GLU A 92 14.35 5.95 4.76
C GLU A 92 13.89 7.16 5.57
N LEU A 93 14.20 7.16 6.87
CA LEU A 93 14.02 8.31 7.75
C LEU A 93 15.16 8.34 8.79
N ILE A 94 15.57 9.53 9.20
CA ILE A 94 16.65 9.69 10.18
C ILE A 94 16.23 9.03 11.50
N SER A 95 17.13 8.26 12.11
CA SER A 95 16.88 7.49 13.35
C SER A 95 15.90 6.32 13.21
N TYR A 96 15.60 5.90 11.97
CA TYR A 96 14.84 4.69 11.68
C TYR A 96 15.64 3.73 10.81
N GLN A 97 15.38 2.44 10.98
CA GLN A 97 15.91 1.40 10.11
C GLN A 97 15.33 1.55 8.70
N PRO A 98 16.18 1.64 7.65
CA PRO A 98 15.70 1.67 6.29
C PRO A 98 15.09 0.32 5.93
N ILE A 99 14.00 0.35 5.16
CA ILE A 99 13.35 -0.85 4.65
C ILE A 99 13.32 -0.84 3.13
N GLU A 100 13.29 -2.03 2.54
CA GLU A 100 13.10 -2.23 1.11
C GLU A 100 12.13 -3.39 0.92
N ILE A 101 11.05 -3.15 0.18
CA ILE A 101 9.95 -4.09 -0.03
C ILE A 101 9.57 -4.13 -1.52
N GLU A 102 9.24 -5.31 -2.02
CA GLU A 102 8.56 -5.44 -3.31
C GLU A 102 7.05 -5.37 -3.07
N ILE A 103 6.38 -4.45 -3.76
CA ILE A 103 4.92 -4.34 -3.76
C ILE A 103 4.40 -4.66 -5.16
N GLU A 104 3.25 -5.31 -5.23
CA GLU A 104 2.47 -5.38 -6.46
C GLU A 104 1.43 -4.29 -6.36
N VAL A 105 1.53 -3.25 -7.20
CA VAL A 105 0.61 -2.11 -7.19
C VAL A 105 -0.72 -2.56 -7.78
N PRO A 106 -1.77 -2.75 -6.97
CA PRO A 106 -3.12 -3.01 -7.47
C PRO A 106 -3.74 -1.69 -7.91
N ALA A 107 -4.84 -1.75 -8.65
CA ALA A 107 -5.36 -0.59 -9.35
C ALA A 107 -5.90 0.57 -8.48
N ASP A 108 -5.93 0.51 -7.14
CA ASP A 108 -6.39 1.62 -6.26
C ASP A 108 -6.26 1.34 -4.74
N GLU A 109 -5.19 0.68 -4.26
CA GLU A 109 -5.07 0.33 -2.82
C GLU A 109 -4.13 1.27 -2.05
N LYS A 110 -4.52 1.63 -0.82
CA LYS A 110 -3.67 2.40 0.11
C LYS A 110 -2.71 1.48 0.84
N ILE A 111 -1.41 1.77 0.75
CA ILE A 111 -0.35 0.99 1.41
C ILE A 111 -0.01 1.58 2.78
N SER A 112 0.20 0.72 3.77
CA SER A 112 0.73 1.11 5.09
C SER A 112 2.14 0.59 5.25
N ILE A 113 3.07 1.44 5.67
CA ILE A 113 4.48 1.10 5.85
C ILE A 113 4.89 1.46 7.29
N ASP A 114 5.31 0.47 8.05
CA ASP A 114 5.83 0.66 9.41
C ASP A 114 7.36 0.71 9.40
N LEU A 115 7.93 1.77 9.97
CA LEU A 115 9.37 1.87 10.25
C LEU A 115 9.67 1.49 11.70
N VAL A 116 10.85 0.92 11.92
CA VAL A 116 11.36 0.60 13.24
C VAL A 116 12.39 1.65 13.62
N GLN A 117 12.13 2.38 14.71
CA GLN A 117 13.10 3.30 15.29
C GLN A 117 14.33 2.54 15.81
N GLU A 118 15.52 3.09 15.58
CA GLU A 118 16.80 2.56 16.11
C GLU A 118 16.94 2.70 17.64
#